data_AF-A0AAJ2IY07-F1
#
_entry.id   AF-A0AAJ2IY07-F1
#
_cell.length_a   1.000
_cell.length_b   1.000
_cell.length_c   1.000
_cell.angle_alpha   90.00
_cell.angle_beta   90.00
_cell.angle_gamma   90.00
#
_symmetry.space_group_name_H-M   'P 1'
#
loop_
_entity.id
_entity.type
_entity.pdbx_description
1 polymer ?
#
loop_
_entity_poly.entity_id
_entity_poly.type
_entity_poly.pdbx_seq_one_letter_code
_entity_poly.pdbx_strand_id
1 'polypeptide(L)'
;MWDYLTSRGWTKQSVSALLGNMQSESGIIADRWESDRVGNMNGGYGLVQWTPATKYIDWAKSKGLAYQDVFSQCKRIEWEVANNQQFYHPSMTFAQFTKSTASPETLADIFIRYYERPLNPNQPARGTQARYWYKLFQGSTPSNRRKVVDWFNTHRNQITYSMTGSRIGTDGTADCSGSIVIALKEATGVAYDYVYNTVTLGGYLSKCGYTRILTGNMSGSNLNQMQDEDIILLSAGNSMAESGGAGGHTGVITGGGKIITSTCYYTNGQANTAIQDLPINSTYLSSNSFKYYEVWRKAGESETDEGEEDEMILYKVNDKNSKMNGSIWMFNGEQLTRLDGVSAAKFAKNFKTTDVNQAEMSSFKNIGFRTVGEFKY
;
A
#
# COMPACT_ATOMS: atom_id res chain seq x y z
N MET A 1 2.02 -3.88 -0.96
CA MET A 1 2.61 -4.83 -1.92
C MET A 1 3.73 -4.19 -2.74
N TRP A 2 3.47 -3.07 -3.42
CA TRP A 2 4.48 -2.33 -4.17
C TRP A 2 5.77 -2.07 -3.36
N ASP A 3 5.65 -1.41 -2.21
CA ASP A 3 6.79 -1.09 -1.35
C ASP A 3 7.44 -2.37 -0.77
N TYR A 4 6.63 -3.37 -0.44
CA TYR A 4 7.12 -4.64 0.07
C TYR A 4 8.06 -5.36 -0.92
N LEU A 5 7.68 -5.42 -2.20
CA LEU A 5 8.46 -6.13 -3.23
C LEU A 5 9.63 -5.28 -3.72
N THR A 6 9.42 -3.98 -3.93
CA THR A 6 10.50 -3.08 -4.35
C THR A 6 11.58 -2.93 -3.27
N SER A 7 11.23 -2.88 -1.97
CA SER A 7 12.20 -2.90 -0.86
C SER A 7 13.01 -4.20 -0.78
N ARG A 8 12.52 -5.30 -1.37
CA ARG A 8 13.23 -6.59 -1.52
C ARG A 8 13.97 -6.70 -2.85
N GLY A 9 14.12 -5.58 -3.54
CA GLY A 9 14.92 -5.45 -4.75
C GLY A 9 14.23 -5.96 -6.01
N TRP A 10 12.92 -6.15 -6.03
CA TRP A 10 12.21 -6.30 -7.30
C TRP A 10 12.25 -4.98 -8.06
N THR A 11 12.39 -5.04 -9.39
CA THR A 11 12.28 -3.84 -10.21
C THR A 11 10.83 -3.34 -10.22
N LYS A 12 10.66 -2.02 -10.40
CA LYS A 12 9.34 -1.40 -10.54
C LYS A 12 8.54 -2.06 -11.68
N GLN A 13 9.20 -2.38 -12.79
CA GLN A 13 8.59 -3.02 -13.95
C GLN A 13 8.01 -4.40 -13.62
N SER A 14 8.75 -5.23 -12.89
CA SER A 14 8.31 -6.58 -12.52
C SER A 14 7.18 -6.55 -11.49
N VAL A 15 7.22 -5.61 -10.54
CA VAL A 15 6.13 -5.40 -9.58
C VAL A 15 4.86 -4.91 -10.30
N SER A 16 5.00 -3.98 -11.24
CA SER A 16 3.89 -3.52 -12.08
C SER A 16 3.25 -4.66 -12.88
N ALA A 17 4.07 -5.52 -13.48
CA ALA A 17 3.60 -6.71 -14.21
C ALA A 17 2.81 -7.68 -13.32
N LEU A 18 3.28 -7.89 -12.09
CA LEU A 18 2.59 -8.69 -11.10
C LEU A 18 1.22 -8.08 -10.74
N LEU A 19 1.18 -6.77 -10.46
CA LEU A 19 -0.06 -6.05 -10.14
C LEU A 19 -1.06 -6.07 -11.29
N GLY A 20 -0.59 -5.92 -12.53
CA GLY A 20 -1.45 -6.04 -13.71
C GLY A 20 -2.10 -7.42 -13.82
N ASN A 21 -1.38 -8.49 -13.50
CA ASN A 21 -1.97 -9.83 -13.47
C ASN A 21 -2.95 -10.00 -12.30
N MET A 22 -2.55 -9.63 -11.09
CA MET A 22 -3.40 -9.72 -9.90
C MET A 22 -4.71 -8.93 -10.03
N GLN A 23 -4.69 -7.81 -10.73
CA GLN A 23 -5.91 -7.03 -11.00
C GLN A 23 -6.93 -7.83 -11.80
N SER A 24 -6.47 -8.59 -12.81
CA SER A 24 -7.36 -9.45 -13.59
C SER A 24 -7.73 -10.74 -12.87
N GLU A 25 -6.84 -11.29 -12.04
CA GLU A 25 -7.13 -12.51 -11.25
C GLU A 25 -8.12 -12.28 -10.12
N SER A 26 -7.95 -11.18 -9.37
CA SER A 26 -8.63 -11.00 -8.08
C SER A 26 -9.14 -9.59 -7.82
N GLY A 27 -8.90 -8.63 -8.71
CA GLY A 27 -9.05 -7.21 -8.40
C GLY A 27 -8.04 -6.73 -7.35
N ILE A 28 -6.91 -7.45 -7.19
CA ILE A 28 -5.91 -7.22 -6.12
C ILE A 28 -6.52 -7.40 -4.73
N ILE A 29 -7.45 -8.35 -4.58
CA ILE A 29 -8.08 -8.69 -3.30
C ILE A 29 -7.45 -9.97 -2.76
N ALA A 30 -6.77 -9.88 -1.62
CA ALA A 30 -6.09 -11.01 -1.01
C ALA A 30 -7.05 -12.11 -0.52
N ASP A 31 -8.27 -11.78 -0.08
CA ASP A 31 -9.26 -12.76 0.36
C ASP A 31 -10.31 -13.09 -0.72
N ARG A 32 -9.87 -13.27 -1.97
CA ARG A 32 -10.74 -13.59 -3.11
C ARG A 32 -10.81 -15.09 -3.35
N TRP A 33 -12.01 -15.67 -3.23
CA TRP A 33 -12.30 -17.03 -3.68
C TRP A 33 -12.77 -17.03 -5.14
N GLU A 34 -12.30 -17.99 -5.93
CA GLU A 34 -12.77 -18.17 -7.30
C GLU A 34 -14.30 -18.30 -7.33
N SER A 35 -14.94 -17.53 -8.22
CA SER A 35 -16.40 -17.47 -8.35
C SER A 35 -17.15 -17.16 -7.04
N ASP A 36 -16.50 -16.52 -6.07
CA ASP A 36 -17.05 -16.21 -4.73
C ASP A 36 -17.51 -17.45 -3.95
N ARG A 37 -17.01 -18.64 -4.29
CA ARG A 37 -17.31 -19.90 -3.59
C ARG A 37 -16.40 -20.09 -2.39
N VAL A 38 -16.70 -19.37 -1.32
CA VAL A 38 -15.94 -19.41 -0.05
C VAL A 38 -15.76 -20.85 0.44
N GLY A 39 -14.51 -21.22 0.74
CA GLY A 39 -14.16 -22.55 1.25
C GLY A 39 -13.94 -23.62 0.17
N ASN A 40 -14.09 -23.30 -1.12
CA ASN A 40 -13.80 -24.23 -2.21
C ASN A 40 -12.29 -24.43 -2.40
N MET A 41 -11.71 -25.38 -1.66
CA MET A 41 -10.28 -25.69 -1.68
C MET A 41 -9.74 -26.19 -3.03
N ASN A 42 -10.62 -26.60 -3.95
CA ASN A 42 -10.24 -27.05 -5.29
C ASN A 42 -10.16 -25.92 -6.32
N GLY A 43 -10.75 -24.75 -6.02
CA GLY A 43 -10.69 -23.57 -6.90
C GLY A 43 -9.50 -22.68 -6.62
N GLY A 44 -9.46 -21.52 -7.27
CA GLY A 44 -8.49 -20.45 -7.06
C GLY A 44 -8.72 -19.67 -5.77
N TYR A 45 -7.62 -19.19 -5.16
CA TYR A 45 -7.66 -18.31 -4.00
C TYR A 45 -6.59 -17.21 -4.04
N GLY A 46 -6.96 -16.02 -3.60
CA GLY A 46 -6.07 -14.91 -3.31
C GLY A 46 -5.60 -14.12 -4.53
N LEU A 47 -4.54 -13.34 -4.33
CA LEU A 47 -4.07 -12.30 -5.25
C LEU A 47 -3.84 -12.79 -6.68
N VAL A 48 -3.24 -13.97 -6.81
CA VAL A 48 -2.90 -14.65 -8.08
C VAL A 48 -3.72 -15.91 -8.30
N GLN A 49 -4.84 -16.06 -7.60
CA GLN A 49 -5.75 -17.22 -7.70
C GLN A 49 -5.00 -18.58 -7.68
N TRP A 50 -4.18 -18.83 -6.65
CA TRP A 50 -3.46 -20.11 -6.50
C TRP A 50 -4.45 -21.27 -6.62
N THR A 51 -4.23 -22.12 -7.63
CA THR A 51 -5.17 -23.21 -7.97
C THR A 51 -4.45 -24.57 -7.97
N PRO A 52 -4.95 -25.56 -7.19
CA PRO A 52 -6.00 -25.43 -6.17
C PRO A 52 -5.55 -24.58 -4.97
N ALA A 53 -6.51 -23.96 -4.27
CA ALA A 53 -6.28 -23.06 -3.12
C ALA A 53 -5.40 -23.67 -2.02
N THR A 54 -5.45 -25.00 -1.85
CA THR A 54 -4.61 -25.75 -0.91
C THR A 54 -3.12 -25.49 -1.09
N LYS A 55 -2.64 -25.27 -2.33
CA LYS A 55 -1.23 -24.96 -2.62
C LYS A 55 -0.68 -23.81 -1.79
N TYR A 56 -1.51 -22.78 -1.60
CA TYR A 56 -1.15 -21.61 -0.81
C TYR A 56 -1.64 -21.71 0.63
N ILE A 57 -2.92 -22.06 0.85
CA ILE A 57 -3.52 -22.04 2.20
C ILE A 57 -2.79 -23.01 3.14
N ASP A 58 -2.44 -24.21 2.68
CA ASP A 58 -1.73 -25.18 3.51
C ASP A 58 -0.29 -24.74 3.79
N TRP A 59 0.36 -24.14 2.79
CA TRP A 59 1.68 -23.54 2.95
C TRP A 59 1.64 -22.41 4.00
N ALA A 60 0.69 -21.49 3.92
CA ALA A 60 0.56 -20.38 4.85
C ALA A 60 0.33 -20.89 6.28
N LYS A 61 -0.59 -21.85 6.46
CA LYS A 61 -0.84 -22.50 7.75
C LYS A 61 0.42 -23.19 8.30
N SER A 62 1.17 -23.91 7.47
CA SER A 62 2.41 -24.58 7.88
C SER A 62 3.50 -23.60 8.34
N LYS A 63 3.42 -22.34 7.92
CA LYS A 63 4.34 -21.25 8.31
C LYS A 63 3.79 -20.39 9.46
N GLY A 64 2.63 -20.73 10.02
CA GLY A 64 1.97 -19.92 11.07
C GLY A 64 1.50 -18.56 10.56
N LEU A 65 1.21 -18.43 9.26
CA LEU A 65 0.81 -17.19 8.62
C LEU A 65 -0.72 -17.15 8.41
N ALA A 66 -1.32 -15.97 8.62
CA ALA A 66 -2.71 -15.74 8.24
C ALA A 66 -2.83 -15.73 6.71
N TYR A 67 -3.59 -16.66 6.14
CA TYR A 67 -3.61 -16.86 4.68
C TYR A 67 -4.32 -15.70 3.94
N GLN A 68 -5.23 -15.00 4.60
CA GLN A 68 -5.93 -13.84 4.04
C GLN A 68 -5.06 -12.58 3.96
N ASP A 69 -3.92 -12.54 4.67
CA ASP A 69 -3.06 -11.37 4.74
C ASP A 69 -2.28 -11.14 3.44
N VAL A 70 -2.21 -9.88 3.00
CA VAL A 70 -1.50 -9.47 1.78
C VAL A 70 -0.01 -9.80 1.88
N PHE A 71 0.61 -9.60 3.05
CA PHE A 71 2.05 -9.87 3.20
C PHE A 71 2.35 -11.37 3.25
N SER A 72 1.49 -12.20 3.82
CA SER A 72 1.59 -13.68 3.73
C SER A 72 1.60 -14.14 2.28
N GLN A 73 0.75 -13.55 1.42
CA GLN A 73 0.70 -13.86 -0.01
C GLN A 73 1.94 -13.33 -0.75
N CYS A 74 2.45 -12.15 -0.40
CA CYS A 74 3.73 -11.67 -0.93
C CYS A 74 4.90 -12.59 -0.52
N LYS A 75 4.91 -13.09 0.72
CA LYS A 75 5.90 -14.08 1.20
C LYS A 75 5.80 -15.39 0.44
N ARG A 76 4.60 -15.82 0.03
CA ARG A 76 4.43 -17.01 -0.81
C ARG A 76 5.11 -16.82 -2.17
N ILE A 77 4.91 -15.69 -2.83
CA ILE A 77 5.52 -15.38 -4.13
C ILE A 77 7.04 -15.36 -4.01
N GLU A 78 7.59 -14.72 -2.97
CA GLU A 78 9.03 -14.72 -2.70
C GLU A 78 9.57 -16.13 -2.42
N TRP A 79 8.82 -16.96 -1.70
CA TRP A 79 9.17 -18.37 -1.50
C TRP A 79 9.17 -19.13 -2.83
N GLU A 80 8.22 -18.87 -3.73
CA GLU A 80 8.19 -19.49 -5.06
C GLU A 80 9.38 -19.05 -5.93
N VAL A 81 9.77 -17.78 -5.87
CA VAL A 81 11.01 -17.27 -6.49
C VAL A 81 12.23 -18.01 -5.95
N ALA A 82 12.38 -18.12 -4.63
CA ALA A 82 13.53 -18.74 -3.99
C ALA A 82 13.61 -20.27 -4.19
N ASN A 83 12.49 -20.93 -4.45
CA ASN A 83 12.40 -22.39 -4.57
C ASN A 83 12.10 -22.86 -6.00
N ASN A 84 12.21 -21.96 -6.99
CA ASN A 84 11.90 -22.23 -8.40
C ASN A 84 10.54 -22.92 -8.60
N GLN A 85 9.53 -22.45 -7.89
CA GLN A 85 8.17 -22.97 -7.98
C GLN A 85 7.30 -22.08 -8.87
N GLN A 86 6.23 -22.67 -9.40
CA GLN A 86 5.13 -22.01 -10.11
C GLN A 86 5.48 -21.30 -11.44
N PHE A 87 6.71 -20.84 -11.68
CA PHE A 87 7.13 -20.11 -12.89
C PHE A 87 7.91 -21.02 -13.87
N TYR A 88 7.37 -21.27 -15.06
CA TYR A 88 7.93 -22.19 -16.08
C TYR A 88 8.18 -21.49 -17.42
N HIS A 89 9.19 -20.63 -17.51
CA HIS A 89 9.62 -20.00 -18.76
C HIS A 89 10.86 -20.71 -19.33
N PRO A 90 10.98 -20.90 -20.67
CA PRO A 90 12.07 -21.67 -21.27
C PRO A 90 13.50 -21.09 -21.14
N SER A 91 13.66 -19.88 -20.64
CA SER A 91 14.95 -19.15 -20.69
C SER A 91 15.11 -18.04 -19.64
N MET A 92 14.01 -17.66 -18.97
CA MET A 92 14.01 -16.72 -17.84
C MET A 92 13.62 -17.49 -16.58
N THR A 93 14.41 -17.40 -15.52
CA THR A 93 14.01 -17.92 -14.20
C THR A 93 13.09 -16.92 -13.51
N PHE A 94 12.35 -17.37 -12.48
CA PHE A 94 11.53 -16.44 -11.72
C PHE A 94 12.39 -15.37 -11.02
N ALA A 95 13.57 -15.76 -10.51
CA ALA A 95 14.53 -14.82 -9.93
C ALA A 95 14.97 -13.76 -10.97
N GLN A 96 15.26 -14.14 -12.22
CA GLN A 96 15.58 -13.20 -13.29
C GLN A 96 14.39 -12.29 -13.62
N PHE A 97 13.17 -12.82 -13.62
CA PHE A 97 11.96 -12.02 -13.79
C PHE A 97 11.89 -10.90 -12.74
N THR A 98 12.16 -11.18 -11.45
CA THR A 98 12.11 -10.13 -10.40
C THR A 98 13.08 -8.98 -10.62
N LYS A 99 14.16 -9.21 -11.37
CA LYS A 99 15.22 -8.23 -11.65
C LYS A 99 15.13 -7.61 -13.06
N SER A 100 14.15 -8.00 -13.86
CA SER A 100 14.05 -7.55 -15.25
C SER A 100 13.65 -6.08 -15.36
N THR A 101 14.23 -5.37 -16.32
CA THR A 101 13.88 -3.98 -16.66
C THR A 101 13.13 -3.89 -18.00
N ALA A 102 12.72 -5.03 -18.57
CA ALA A 102 11.82 -5.05 -19.72
C ALA A 102 10.50 -4.30 -19.40
N SER A 103 9.75 -3.92 -20.43
CA SER A 103 8.54 -3.11 -20.21
C SER A 103 7.52 -3.84 -19.32
N PRO A 104 6.73 -3.10 -18.51
CA PRO A 104 5.64 -3.69 -17.72
C PRO A 104 4.71 -4.57 -18.55
N GLU A 105 4.42 -4.21 -19.79
CA GLU A 105 3.58 -4.98 -20.71
C GLU A 105 4.23 -6.33 -21.08
N THR A 106 5.51 -6.31 -21.46
CA THR A 106 6.25 -7.54 -21.78
C THR A 106 6.33 -8.46 -20.57
N LEU A 107 6.60 -7.90 -19.39
CA LEU A 107 6.67 -8.68 -18.17
C LEU A 107 5.29 -9.20 -17.73
N ALA A 108 4.22 -8.45 -17.96
CA ALA A 108 2.87 -8.91 -17.67
C ALA A 108 2.47 -10.08 -18.58
N ASP A 109 2.83 -10.02 -19.87
CA ASP A 109 2.63 -11.12 -20.83
C ASP A 109 3.46 -12.36 -20.47
N ILE A 110 4.71 -12.17 -20.05
CA ILE A 110 5.54 -13.25 -19.50
C ILE A 110 4.87 -13.88 -18.27
N PHE A 111 4.40 -13.07 -17.33
CA PHE A 111 3.81 -13.56 -16.10
C PHE A 111 2.51 -14.35 -16.34
N ILE A 112 1.59 -13.86 -17.18
CA ILE A 112 0.38 -14.65 -17.52
C ILE A 112 0.74 -15.97 -18.21
N ARG A 113 1.70 -15.98 -19.14
CA ARG A 113 2.05 -17.19 -19.91
C ARG A 113 2.83 -18.22 -19.11
N TYR A 114 3.62 -17.79 -18.13
CA TYR A 114 4.61 -18.66 -17.51
C TYR A 114 4.47 -18.77 -16.00
N TYR A 115 3.73 -17.90 -15.32
CA TYR A 115 3.33 -18.07 -13.92
C TYR A 115 1.86 -18.50 -13.80
N GLU A 116 0.93 -17.70 -14.34
CA GLU A 116 -0.51 -17.94 -14.18
C GLU A 116 -0.97 -19.15 -14.99
N ARG A 117 -0.57 -19.22 -16.26
CA ARG A 117 -0.95 -20.27 -17.23
C ARG A 117 -2.46 -20.56 -17.24
N PRO A 118 -3.32 -19.53 -17.42
CA PRO A 118 -4.75 -19.76 -17.55
C PRO A 118 -5.07 -20.49 -18.85
N LEU A 119 -6.28 -21.04 -18.95
CA LEU A 119 -6.76 -21.69 -20.17
C LEU A 119 -6.66 -20.77 -21.41
N ASN A 120 -6.93 -19.48 -21.23
CA ASN A 120 -6.73 -18.46 -22.26
C ASN A 120 -5.61 -17.49 -21.87
N PRO A 121 -4.38 -17.65 -22.39
CA PRO A 121 -3.27 -16.75 -22.10
C PRO A 121 -3.33 -15.42 -22.88
N ASN A 122 -4.20 -15.27 -23.88
CA ASN A 122 -4.29 -14.03 -24.66
C ASN A 122 -5.17 -13.00 -23.94
N GLN A 123 -4.60 -12.32 -22.94
CA GLN A 123 -5.28 -11.29 -22.14
C GLN A 123 -4.48 -9.97 -22.11
N PRO A 124 -4.42 -9.23 -23.23
CA PRO A 124 -3.56 -8.04 -23.36
C PRO A 124 -3.90 -6.92 -22.37
N ALA A 125 -5.11 -6.89 -21.82
CA ALA A 125 -5.52 -5.94 -20.78
C ALA A 125 -4.59 -5.94 -19.56
N ARG A 126 -3.97 -7.08 -19.23
CA ARG A 126 -3.01 -7.19 -18.12
C ARG A 126 -1.74 -6.39 -18.36
N GLY A 127 -1.32 -6.26 -19.62
CA GLY A 127 -0.23 -5.37 -20.02
C GLY A 127 -0.60 -3.91 -19.79
N THR A 128 -1.79 -3.48 -20.23
CA THR A 128 -2.31 -2.13 -19.98
C THR A 128 -2.41 -1.82 -18.49
N GLN A 129 -2.91 -2.76 -17.69
CA GLN A 129 -2.98 -2.65 -16.23
C GLN A 129 -1.58 -2.55 -15.61
N ALA A 130 -0.61 -3.34 -16.08
CA ALA A 130 0.76 -3.23 -15.63
C ALA A 130 1.36 -1.85 -15.94
N ARG A 131 1.13 -1.31 -17.14
CA ARG A 131 1.56 0.06 -17.48
C ARG A 131 0.92 1.09 -16.57
N TYR A 132 -0.36 0.95 -16.26
CA TYR A 132 -1.06 1.82 -15.32
C TYR A 132 -0.38 1.84 -13.95
N TRP A 133 -0.16 0.66 -13.35
CA TRP A 133 0.53 0.56 -12.05
C TRP A 133 1.97 1.06 -12.10
N TYR A 134 2.66 0.85 -13.23
CA TYR A 134 3.98 1.41 -13.43
C TYR A 134 3.95 2.93 -13.40
N LYS A 135 3.11 3.60 -14.22
CA LYS A 135 3.00 5.06 -14.26
C LYS A 135 2.60 5.63 -12.89
N LEU A 136 1.53 5.10 -12.28
CA LEU A 136 1.05 5.52 -10.97
C LEU A 136 2.16 5.47 -9.91
N PHE A 137 3.07 4.51 -10.05
CA PHE A 137 4.17 4.30 -9.11
C PHE A 137 5.57 4.64 -9.67
N GLN A 138 5.69 5.31 -10.82
CA GLN A 138 6.97 5.63 -11.46
C GLN A 138 7.61 6.89 -10.84
N GLY A 139 6.82 7.96 -10.63
CA GLY A 139 7.20 9.21 -9.94
C GLY A 139 7.45 9.07 -8.44
N SER A 140 7.28 7.85 -7.93
CA SER A 140 7.69 7.36 -6.62
C SER A 140 9.21 7.33 -6.44
N THR A 141 9.86 8.32 -5.86
CA THR A 141 11.13 8.01 -5.18
C THR A 141 10.81 7.20 -3.91
N PRO A 142 11.60 6.16 -3.56
CA PRO A 142 11.38 5.42 -2.31
C PRO A 142 11.41 6.31 -1.07
N SER A 143 12.10 7.46 -1.11
CA SER A 143 12.08 8.46 -0.03
C SER A 143 10.80 9.30 -0.02
N ASN A 144 10.17 9.61 -1.16
CA ASN A 144 8.94 10.41 -1.19
C ASN A 144 7.68 9.62 -0.82
N ARG A 145 7.81 8.30 -0.55
CA ARG A 145 6.66 7.44 -0.20
C ARG A 145 6.85 6.54 1.00
N ARG A 146 8.07 6.44 1.54
CA ARG A 146 8.22 5.75 2.82
C ARG A 146 7.42 6.53 3.84
N LYS A 147 6.37 5.89 4.33
CA LYS A 147 5.58 6.37 5.44
C LYS A 147 6.29 5.99 6.72
N VAL A 148 6.02 6.72 7.80
CA VAL A 148 6.59 6.37 9.10
C VAL A 148 6.15 4.95 9.48
N VAL A 149 4.92 4.55 9.13
CA VAL A 149 4.40 3.21 9.37
C VAL A 149 5.15 2.08 8.65
N ASP A 150 5.83 2.36 7.53
CA ASP A 150 6.50 1.32 6.75
C ASP A 150 7.67 0.70 7.50
N TRP A 151 8.38 1.49 8.30
CA TRP A 151 9.44 0.98 9.17
C TRP A 151 8.89 -0.04 10.17
N PHE A 152 7.75 0.26 10.80
CA PHE A 152 7.11 -0.65 11.76
C PHE A 152 6.62 -1.93 11.09
N ASN A 153 6.02 -1.82 9.90
CA ASN A 153 5.54 -2.98 9.14
C ASN A 153 6.68 -3.90 8.70
N THR A 154 7.81 -3.33 8.29
CA THR A 154 8.98 -4.10 7.82
C THR A 154 9.77 -4.75 8.95
N HIS A 155 9.78 -4.15 10.14
CA HIS A 155 10.55 -4.61 11.29
C HIS A 155 9.72 -5.40 12.32
N ARG A 156 8.42 -5.61 12.05
CA ARG A 156 7.56 -6.44 12.90
C ARG A 156 8.14 -7.85 13.03
N ASN A 157 8.05 -8.41 14.24
CA ASN A 157 8.60 -9.72 14.61
C ASN A 157 10.14 -9.81 14.53
N GLN A 158 10.85 -8.67 14.54
CA GLN A 158 12.32 -8.62 14.50
C GLN A 158 12.93 -7.70 15.57
N ILE A 159 12.11 -6.95 16.30
CA ILE A 159 12.56 -5.92 17.24
C ILE A 159 12.21 -6.30 18.68
N THR A 160 13.22 -6.28 19.54
CA THR A 160 13.08 -6.40 21.00
C THR A 160 13.11 -5.00 21.63
N TYR A 161 12.28 -4.75 22.64
CA TYR A 161 12.24 -3.44 23.27
C TYR A 161 13.52 -3.20 24.08
N SER A 162 14.22 -2.08 23.86
CA SER A 162 15.35 -1.67 24.68
C SER A 162 15.58 -0.16 24.62
N MET A 163 15.79 0.46 25.79
CA MET A 163 16.19 1.86 25.93
C MET A 163 17.72 2.05 26.01
N THR A 164 18.49 0.96 26.09
CA THR A 164 19.95 0.97 26.26
C THR A 164 20.71 0.34 25.10
N GLY A 165 20.02 -0.41 24.22
CA GLY A 165 20.59 -0.91 22.98
C GLY A 165 20.62 0.18 21.90
N SER A 166 20.55 -0.21 20.62
CA SER A 166 20.61 0.78 19.52
C SER A 166 19.48 1.80 19.53
N ARG A 167 18.32 1.45 20.10
CA ARG A 167 17.06 2.23 20.09
C ARG A 167 16.44 2.44 18.70
N ILE A 168 17.19 2.22 17.63
CA ILE A 168 16.81 2.43 16.23
C ILE A 168 16.76 1.13 15.40
N GLY A 169 16.91 -0.03 16.03
CA GLY A 169 16.75 -1.34 15.40
C GLY A 169 18.00 -1.91 14.74
N THR A 170 19.15 -1.23 14.76
CA THR A 170 20.37 -1.70 14.07
C THR A 170 21.00 -2.94 14.71
N ASP A 171 20.70 -3.20 15.98
CA ASP A 171 21.11 -4.39 16.73
C ASP A 171 19.92 -5.33 17.06
N GLY A 172 18.79 -5.16 16.37
CA GLY A 172 17.55 -5.87 16.69
C GLY A 172 16.81 -5.32 17.91
N THR A 173 17.26 -4.20 18.49
CA THR A 173 16.57 -3.54 19.60
C THR A 173 16.14 -2.12 19.27
N ALA A 174 14.96 -1.71 19.73
CA ALA A 174 14.50 -0.32 19.60
C ALA A 174 13.63 0.10 20.78
N ASP A 175 13.44 1.40 20.95
CA ASP A 175 12.39 1.96 21.83
C ASP A 175 11.41 2.82 21.04
N CYS A 176 10.37 3.31 21.72
CA CYS A 176 9.27 4.03 21.07
C CYS A 176 9.75 5.26 20.29
N SER A 177 10.67 6.05 20.85
CA SER A 177 11.13 7.29 20.23
C SER A 177 12.24 7.07 19.20
N GLY A 178 13.17 6.14 19.46
CA GLY A 178 14.22 5.79 18.52
C GLY A 178 13.67 5.13 17.25
N SER A 179 12.65 4.28 17.36
CA SER A 179 11.96 3.74 16.17
C SER A 179 11.27 4.82 15.34
N ILE A 180 10.65 5.84 15.95
CA ILE A 180 10.12 6.99 15.22
C ILE A 180 11.24 7.81 14.56
N VAL A 181 12.39 7.99 15.23
CA VAL A 181 13.54 8.72 14.66
C VAL A 181 14.03 8.08 13.36
N ILE A 182 14.27 6.76 13.37
CA ILE A 182 14.74 6.06 12.18
C ILE A 182 13.66 5.99 11.10
N ALA A 183 12.40 5.76 11.49
CA ALA A 183 11.27 5.76 10.57
C ALA A 183 11.10 7.11 9.87
N LEU A 184 11.21 8.23 10.60
CA LEU A 184 11.21 9.57 10.05
C LEU A 184 12.38 9.80 9.10
N LYS A 185 13.61 9.44 9.49
CA LYS A 185 14.79 9.57 8.62
C LYS A 185 14.61 8.79 7.31
N GLU A 186 14.02 7.61 7.37
CA GLU A 186 13.75 6.81 6.18
C GLU A 186 12.59 7.38 5.35
N ALA A 187 11.58 7.94 6.01
CA ALA A 187 10.38 8.52 5.40
C ALA A 187 10.62 9.89 4.75
N THR A 188 11.56 10.68 5.26
CA THR A 188 11.77 12.07 4.80
C THR A 188 13.15 12.29 4.20
N GLY A 189 14.10 11.39 4.45
CA GLY A 189 15.51 11.59 4.11
C GLY A 189 16.23 12.63 4.98
N VAL A 190 15.53 13.27 5.92
CA VAL A 190 16.12 14.26 6.82
C VAL A 190 17.00 13.55 7.85
N ALA A 191 18.22 14.03 8.03
CA ALA A 191 19.15 13.47 9.01
C ALA A 191 18.78 13.91 10.44
N TYR A 192 18.92 12.99 11.41
CA TYR A 192 18.82 13.30 12.84
C TYR A 192 20.21 13.62 13.42
N ASP A 193 20.25 14.57 14.36
CA ASP A 193 21.50 14.95 15.04
C ASP A 193 21.92 13.95 16.12
N TYR A 194 20.93 13.31 16.76
CA TYR A 194 21.08 12.27 17.78
C TYR A 194 19.79 11.45 17.85
N VAL A 195 19.80 10.32 18.57
CA VAL A 195 18.58 9.53 18.77
C VAL A 195 17.69 10.21 19.80
N TYR A 196 16.71 10.98 19.31
CA TYR A 196 15.77 11.74 20.13
C TYR A 196 14.98 10.86 21.10
N ASN A 197 14.56 11.48 22.21
CA ASN A 197 13.58 10.93 23.15
C ASN A 197 12.26 11.71 23.03
N THR A 198 11.20 11.26 23.69
CA THR A 198 9.88 11.90 23.67
C THR A 198 9.89 13.39 24.01
N VAL A 199 10.76 13.83 24.93
CA VAL A 199 10.89 15.24 25.32
C VAL A 199 11.34 16.12 24.15
N THR A 200 12.26 15.62 23.33
CA THR A 200 12.93 16.41 22.27
C THR A 200 12.45 16.10 20.85
N LEU A 201 11.65 15.04 20.69
CA LEU A 201 11.21 14.54 19.38
C LEU A 201 10.37 15.54 18.59
N GLY A 202 9.61 16.43 19.26
CA GLY A 202 8.84 17.49 18.59
C GLY A 202 9.71 18.43 17.72
N GLY A 203 10.95 18.68 18.14
CA GLY A 203 11.91 19.46 17.36
C GLY A 203 12.33 18.74 16.07
N TYR A 204 12.55 17.43 16.14
CA TYR A 204 12.90 16.62 14.96
C TYR A 204 11.71 16.43 14.01
N LEU A 205 10.50 16.24 14.56
CA LEU A 205 9.25 16.22 13.79
C LEU A 205 9.11 17.50 12.96
N SER A 206 9.37 18.66 13.56
CA SER A 206 9.35 19.94 12.88
C SER A 206 10.38 20.02 11.74
N LYS A 207 11.61 19.54 11.96
CA LYS A 207 12.65 19.43 10.91
C LYS A 207 12.23 18.51 9.76
N CYS A 208 11.44 17.49 10.06
CA CYS A 208 10.87 16.54 9.10
C CYS A 208 9.58 17.04 8.43
N GLY A 209 9.18 18.29 8.63
CA GLY A 209 8.00 18.88 7.98
C GLY A 209 6.66 18.56 8.67
N TYR A 210 6.68 18.08 9.92
CA TYR A 210 5.47 17.88 10.72
C TYR A 210 5.11 19.14 11.50
N THR A 211 3.82 19.42 11.63
CA THR A 211 3.28 20.49 12.47
C THR A 211 2.40 19.90 13.57
N ARG A 212 2.44 20.51 14.76
CA ARG A 212 1.56 20.11 15.87
C ARG A 212 0.16 20.62 15.60
N ILE A 213 -0.76 19.72 15.32
CA ILE A 213 -2.14 20.06 14.94
C ILE A 213 -3.08 20.14 16.14
N LEU A 214 -2.78 19.42 17.22
CA LEU A 214 -3.57 19.47 18.44
C LEU A 214 -2.75 19.07 19.66
N THR A 215 -3.28 19.46 20.81
CA THR A 215 -2.86 19.02 22.14
C THR A 215 -4.08 18.55 22.91
N GLY A 216 -3.92 17.61 23.82
CA GLY A 216 -5.01 17.17 24.67
C GLY A 216 -4.55 16.64 26.01
N ASN A 217 -5.51 16.12 26.76
CA ASN A 217 -5.32 15.60 28.11
C ASN A 217 -5.95 14.22 28.26
N MET A 218 -5.87 13.63 29.45
CA MET A 218 -6.34 12.27 29.73
C MET A 218 -7.81 11.98 29.33
N SER A 219 -8.66 13.01 29.20
CA SER A 219 -10.04 12.82 28.71
C SER A 219 -10.11 12.28 27.29
N GLY A 220 -9.09 12.50 26.46
CA GLY A 220 -9.05 12.05 25.06
C GLY A 220 -10.14 12.66 24.18
N SER A 221 -10.73 13.80 24.59
CA SER A 221 -11.94 14.38 23.96
C SER A 221 -11.76 14.78 22.50
N ASN A 222 -10.52 15.02 22.05
CA ASN A 222 -10.20 15.41 20.67
C ASN A 222 -9.43 14.34 19.87
N LEU A 223 -9.33 13.10 20.37
CA LEU A 223 -8.66 12.00 19.66
C LEU A 223 -9.33 11.63 18.33
N ASN A 224 -10.61 11.96 18.15
CA ASN A 224 -11.33 11.76 16.90
C ASN A 224 -10.82 12.61 15.71
N GLN A 225 -9.93 13.58 15.96
CA GLN A 225 -9.30 14.41 14.93
C GLN A 225 -8.02 13.79 14.35
N MET A 226 -7.51 12.72 14.97
CA MET A 226 -6.35 11.99 14.48
C MET A 226 -6.67 11.28 13.17
N GLN A 227 -5.66 11.19 12.32
CA GLN A 227 -5.70 10.49 11.04
C GLN A 227 -4.52 9.52 10.98
N ASP A 228 -4.60 8.55 10.07
CA ASP A 228 -3.45 7.69 9.80
C ASP A 228 -2.25 8.54 9.37
N GLU A 229 -1.04 8.11 9.74
CA GLU A 229 0.25 8.82 9.56
C GLU A 229 0.50 10.00 10.51
N ASP A 230 -0.44 10.36 11.37
CA ASP A 230 -0.14 11.28 12.46
C ASP A 230 0.86 10.63 13.44
N ILE A 231 1.72 11.44 14.05
CA ILE A 231 2.60 11.01 15.15
C ILE A 231 2.04 11.55 16.45
N ILE A 232 1.78 10.66 17.41
CA ILE A 232 1.36 11.05 18.76
C ILE A 232 2.55 11.02 19.71
N LEU A 233 2.71 12.08 20.50
CA LEU A 233 3.59 12.14 21.66
C LEU A 233 2.73 12.13 22.93
N LEU A 234 3.08 11.29 23.90
CA LEU A 234 2.35 11.08 25.15
C LEU A 234 3.25 11.40 26.35
N SER A 235 2.69 12.04 27.38
CA SER A 235 3.38 12.39 28.62
C SER A 235 2.53 12.07 29.84
N ALA A 236 3.15 11.49 30.86
CA ALA A 236 2.55 11.27 32.17
C ALA A 236 2.45 12.57 33.01
N GLY A 237 3.17 13.62 32.61
CA GLY A 237 3.11 14.96 33.20
C GLY A 237 2.12 15.87 32.48
N ASN A 238 2.13 17.16 32.85
CA ASN A 238 1.20 18.15 32.28
C ASN A 238 1.69 18.76 30.96
N SER A 239 2.89 18.40 30.52
CA SER A 239 3.53 18.90 29.30
C SER A 239 4.49 17.85 28.72
N MET A 240 4.93 18.02 27.46
CA MET A 240 5.97 17.14 26.88
C MET A 240 7.33 17.29 27.58
N ALA A 241 7.61 18.42 28.25
CA ALA A 241 8.83 18.61 29.01
C ALA A 241 8.98 17.59 30.16
N GLU A 242 7.87 17.05 30.65
CA GLU A 242 7.80 16.06 31.72
C GLU A 242 7.78 14.60 31.20
N SER A 243 7.95 14.37 29.90
CA SER A 243 7.88 13.04 29.27
C SER A 243 9.20 12.25 29.32
N GLY A 244 10.11 12.62 30.22
CA GLY A 244 11.43 11.99 30.34
C GLY A 244 11.38 10.56 30.87
N GLY A 245 12.34 9.74 30.43
CA GLY A 245 12.46 8.35 30.89
C GLY A 245 11.20 7.52 30.61
N ALA A 246 10.65 6.88 31.66
CA ALA A 246 9.43 6.08 31.56
C ALA A 246 8.14 6.93 31.51
N GLY A 247 8.23 8.25 31.65
CA GLY A 247 7.08 9.16 31.64
C GLY A 247 6.57 9.52 30.24
N GLY A 248 7.21 9.04 29.18
CA GLY A 248 6.86 9.35 27.80
C GLY A 248 6.54 8.11 26.95
N HIS A 249 5.71 8.30 25.94
CA HIS A 249 5.49 7.31 24.89
C HIS A 249 5.20 7.98 23.54
N THR A 250 5.43 7.29 22.44
CA THR A 250 5.14 7.81 21.10
C THR A 250 4.92 6.68 20.11
N GLY A 251 4.20 6.96 19.03
CA GLY A 251 3.94 6.03 17.94
C GLY A 251 3.30 6.74 16.74
N VAL A 252 3.16 6.00 15.66
CA VAL A 252 2.41 6.45 14.47
C VAL A 252 0.96 5.97 14.57
N ILE A 253 0.03 6.82 14.15
CA ILE A 253 -1.40 6.53 14.16
C ILE A 253 -1.77 5.74 12.91
N THR A 254 -2.57 4.70 13.10
CA THR A 254 -3.07 3.80 12.05
C THR A 254 -4.54 3.40 12.31
N GLY A 255 -5.11 2.58 11.42
CA GLY A 255 -6.43 1.98 11.64
C GLY A 255 -7.58 2.98 11.58
N GLY A 256 -7.47 3.99 10.72
CA GLY A 256 -8.45 5.07 10.59
C GLY A 256 -8.42 6.03 11.77
N GLY A 257 -7.24 6.34 12.30
CA GLY A 257 -7.06 7.31 13.39
C GLY A 257 -7.24 6.73 14.81
N LYS A 258 -7.25 5.40 14.98
CA LYS A 258 -7.71 4.74 16.22
C LYS A 258 -6.71 3.80 16.87
N ILE A 259 -5.61 3.50 16.17
CA ILE A 259 -4.57 2.60 16.62
C ILE A 259 -3.27 3.38 16.74
N ILE A 260 -2.53 3.16 17.82
CA ILE A 260 -1.13 3.54 17.93
C ILE A 260 -0.27 2.33 17.58
N THR A 261 0.49 2.43 16.48
CA THR A 261 1.54 1.48 16.13
C THR A 261 2.85 1.99 16.71
N SER A 262 3.44 1.24 17.65
CA SER A 262 4.63 1.67 18.38
C SER A 262 5.53 0.51 18.79
N THR A 263 6.81 0.80 19.00
CA THR A 263 7.76 -0.07 19.69
C THR A 263 7.61 0.12 21.20
N CYS A 264 7.04 -0.85 21.91
CA CYS A 264 6.69 -0.72 23.32
C CYS A 264 6.99 -1.98 24.14
N TYR A 265 6.91 -1.85 25.46
CA TYR A 265 7.16 -2.93 26.42
C TYR A 265 5.90 -3.76 26.74
N TYR A 266 4.83 -3.66 25.95
CA TYR A 266 3.54 -4.32 26.20
C TYR A 266 3.67 -5.85 26.39
N THR A 267 4.62 -6.47 25.70
CA THR A 267 4.92 -7.91 25.80
C THR A 267 5.95 -8.25 26.89
N ASN A 268 6.19 -7.36 27.85
CA ASN A 268 7.18 -7.53 28.92
C ASN A 268 8.60 -7.82 28.40
N GLY A 269 8.99 -7.19 27.29
CA GLY A 269 10.34 -7.31 26.73
C GLY A 269 10.62 -8.66 26.06
N GLN A 270 9.60 -9.45 25.75
CA GLN A 270 9.78 -10.67 24.95
C GLN A 270 10.52 -10.36 23.65
N ALA A 271 11.41 -11.28 23.27
CA ALA A 271 12.28 -11.09 22.12
C ALA A 271 11.46 -10.96 20.84
N ASN A 272 11.81 -9.97 20.02
CA ASN A 272 11.24 -9.71 18.71
C ASN A 272 9.75 -9.29 18.68
N THR A 273 9.13 -9.03 19.83
CA THR A 273 7.69 -8.70 19.93
C THR A 273 7.41 -7.26 20.32
N ALA A 274 8.36 -6.34 20.13
CA ALA A 274 8.22 -4.96 20.63
C ALA A 274 7.23 -4.11 19.83
N ILE A 275 7.05 -4.36 18.53
CA ILE A 275 6.14 -3.57 17.69
C ILE A 275 4.71 -4.08 17.89
N GLN A 276 3.86 -3.21 18.42
CA GLN A 276 2.47 -3.51 18.78
C GLN A 276 1.53 -2.48 18.18
N ASP A 277 0.31 -2.94 17.90
CA ASP A 277 -0.81 -2.10 17.47
C ASP A 277 -1.83 -2.10 18.61
N LEU A 278 -1.93 -0.96 19.30
CA LEU A 278 -2.80 -0.83 20.47
C LEU A 278 -3.91 0.19 20.20
N PRO A 279 -5.13 0.00 20.68
CA PRO A 279 -6.16 1.03 20.60
C PRO A 279 -5.73 2.29 21.37
N ILE A 280 -5.85 3.45 20.73
CA ILE A 280 -5.63 4.75 21.38
C ILE A 280 -6.97 5.42 21.67
N ASN A 281 -7.32 5.54 22.95
CA ASN A 281 -8.56 6.13 23.44
C ASN A 281 -8.38 6.60 24.89
N SER A 282 -9.41 7.18 25.49
CA SER A 282 -9.37 7.66 26.89
C SER A 282 -9.03 6.56 27.90
N THR A 283 -9.46 5.32 27.69
CA THR A 283 -9.08 4.17 28.53
C THR A 283 -7.58 3.88 28.43
N TYR A 284 -7.02 3.90 27.23
CA TYR A 284 -5.57 3.73 27.03
C TYR A 284 -4.79 4.84 27.74
N LEU A 285 -5.20 6.11 27.57
CA LEU A 285 -4.55 7.24 28.23
C LEU A 285 -4.59 7.13 29.75
N SER A 286 -5.75 6.87 30.33
CA SER A 286 -5.93 6.76 31.78
C SER A 286 -5.22 5.56 32.39
N SER A 287 -5.31 4.39 31.74
CA SER A 287 -4.69 3.14 32.24
C SER A 287 -3.15 3.20 32.22
N ASN A 288 -2.58 4.01 31.33
CA ASN A 288 -1.12 4.26 31.26
C ASN A 288 -0.72 5.58 31.93
N SER A 289 -1.63 6.25 32.65
CA SER A 289 -1.39 7.51 33.36
C SER A 289 -0.90 8.68 32.48
N PHE A 290 -1.22 8.69 31.19
CA PHE A 290 -0.89 9.81 30.29
C PHE A 290 -1.84 10.98 30.52
N LYS A 291 -1.29 12.11 31.00
CA LYS A 291 -2.02 13.33 31.33
C LYS A 291 -2.02 14.36 30.21
N TYR A 292 -1.05 14.28 29.31
CA TYR A 292 -0.87 15.23 28.21
C TYR A 292 -0.45 14.51 26.93
N TYR A 293 -0.93 14.99 25.78
CA TYR A 293 -0.47 14.53 24.48
C TYR A 293 -0.41 15.65 23.45
N GLU A 294 0.43 15.41 22.44
CA GLU A 294 0.54 16.22 21.23
C GLU A 294 0.35 15.30 20.02
N VAL A 295 -0.36 15.78 18.99
CA VAL A 295 -0.45 15.08 17.72
C VAL A 295 0.15 15.95 16.63
N TRP A 296 1.01 15.33 15.83
CA TRP A 296 1.82 15.95 14.81
C TRP A 296 1.47 15.37 13.45
N ARG A 297 1.21 16.22 12.47
CA ARG A 297 0.83 15.83 11.11
C ARG A 297 1.84 16.39 10.11
N LYS A 298 2.24 15.59 9.13
CA LYS A 298 3.08 16.08 8.02
C LYS A 298 2.29 17.16 7.28
N ALA A 299 2.87 18.34 7.09
CA ALA A 299 2.26 19.35 6.23
C ALA A 299 2.05 18.73 4.85
N GLY A 300 0.87 18.91 4.27
CA GLY A 300 0.60 18.42 2.92
C GLY A 300 1.67 18.96 1.99
N GLU A 301 2.30 18.09 1.22
CA GLU A 301 3.05 18.51 0.05
C GLU A 301 2.03 19.23 -0.82
N SER A 302 2.13 20.56 -0.93
CA SER A 302 1.61 21.20 -2.13
C SER A 302 2.40 20.55 -3.24
N GLU A 303 1.76 19.66 -4.00
CA GLU A 303 2.26 19.23 -5.29
C GLU A 303 2.59 20.52 -6.03
N THR A 304 3.86 20.88 -6.06
CA THR A 304 4.38 21.75 -7.10
C THR A 304 4.25 20.90 -8.35
N ASP A 305 3.08 21.06 -8.94
CA ASP A 305 2.64 20.55 -10.22
C ASP A 305 3.54 21.18 -11.29
N GLU A 306 4.80 20.73 -11.34
CA GLU A 306 5.60 20.81 -12.55
C GLU A 306 5.08 19.67 -13.44
N GLY A 307 4.12 20.06 -14.28
CA GLY A 307 3.17 19.18 -14.92
C GLY A 307 3.71 17.92 -15.57
N GLU A 308 3.03 16.82 -15.28
CA GLU A 308 2.86 15.72 -16.23
C GLU A 308 1.35 15.56 -16.46
N GLU A 309 0.90 15.82 -17.69
CA GLU A 309 -0.49 15.64 -18.10
C GLU A 309 -0.96 14.21 -17.79
N ASP A 310 -1.96 14.06 -16.91
CA ASP A 310 -2.79 12.86 -16.88
C ASP A 310 -3.37 12.65 -18.28
N GLU A 311 -2.78 11.74 -19.05
CA GLU A 311 -3.16 11.47 -20.45
C GLU A 311 -4.59 10.91 -20.47
N MET A 312 -5.60 11.79 -20.58
CA MET A 312 -6.99 11.37 -20.75
C MET A 312 -7.19 10.78 -22.14
N ILE A 313 -7.77 9.59 -22.19
CA ILE A 313 -8.02 8.86 -23.44
C ILE A 313 -9.51 8.91 -23.76
N LEU A 314 -9.82 9.27 -25.00
CA LEU A 314 -11.18 9.20 -25.54
C LEU A 314 -11.35 7.90 -26.32
N TYR A 315 -12.28 7.06 -25.88
CA TYR A 315 -12.68 5.84 -26.55
C TYR A 315 -13.92 6.08 -27.41
N LYS A 316 -13.83 5.75 -28.70
CA LYS A 316 -14.97 5.72 -29.60
C LYS A 316 -15.38 4.27 -29.85
N VAL A 317 -16.64 3.95 -29.56
CA VAL A 317 -17.15 2.60 -29.78
C VAL A 317 -17.57 2.44 -31.23
N ASN A 318 -16.89 1.60 -32.01
CA ASN A 318 -17.23 1.30 -33.40
C ASN A 318 -17.70 -0.15 -33.52
N ASP A 319 -18.98 -0.37 -33.21
CA ASP A 319 -19.61 -1.68 -33.30
C ASP A 319 -21.03 -1.51 -33.83
N LYS A 320 -21.22 -1.74 -35.13
CA LYS A 320 -22.50 -1.50 -35.83
C LYS A 320 -23.66 -2.33 -35.28
N ASN A 321 -23.38 -3.41 -34.54
CA ASN A 321 -24.38 -4.28 -33.95
C ASN A 321 -24.67 -3.93 -32.48
N SER A 322 -23.98 -2.93 -31.92
CA SER A 322 -24.08 -2.51 -30.52
C SER A 322 -24.98 -1.29 -30.32
N LYS A 323 -25.72 -1.25 -29.21
CA LYS A 323 -26.40 -0.04 -28.72
C LYS A 323 -25.44 1.08 -28.30
N MET A 324 -24.14 0.79 -28.17
CA MET A 324 -23.10 1.75 -27.82
C MET A 324 -22.40 2.32 -29.07
N ASN A 325 -22.75 1.88 -30.29
CA ASN A 325 -22.11 2.34 -31.52
C ASN A 325 -22.10 3.87 -31.63
N GLY A 326 -20.93 4.45 -31.90
CA GLY A 326 -20.72 5.88 -32.02
C GLY A 326 -20.65 6.64 -30.68
N SER A 327 -20.81 5.96 -29.53
CA SER A 327 -20.63 6.62 -28.22
C SER A 327 -19.16 6.92 -27.93
N ILE A 328 -18.92 8.02 -27.22
CA ILE A 328 -17.59 8.49 -26.83
C ILE A 328 -17.48 8.44 -25.31
N TRP A 329 -16.38 7.86 -24.82
CA TRP A 329 -16.11 7.66 -23.40
C TRP A 329 -14.76 8.24 -23.05
N MET A 330 -14.66 8.89 -21.90
CA MET A 330 -13.41 9.43 -21.37
C MET A 330 -12.91 8.53 -20.26
N PHE A 331 -11.64 8.15 -20.35
CA PHE A 331 -10.93 7.45 -19.29
C PHE A 331 -9.86 8.36 -18.71
N ASN A 332 -9.92 8.57 -17.40
CA ASN A 332 -8.97 9.38 -16.64
C ASN A 332 -7.98 8.53 -15.82
N GLY A 333 -7.84 7.24 -16.12
CA GLY A 333 -7.01 6.31 -15.35
C GLY A 333 -7.77 5.55 -14.26
N GLU A 334 -8.86 6.11 -13.73
CA GLU A 334 -9.61 5.50 -12.62
C GLU A 334 -11.07 5.20 -12.95
N GLN A 335 -11.67 5.99 -13.83
CA GLN A 335 -13.10 5.96 -14.13
C GLN A 335 -13.35 6.09 -15.63
N LEU A 336 -14.34 5.34 -16.13
CA LEU A 336 -14.85 5.51 -17.49
C LEU A 336 -16.17 6.31 -17.45
N THR A 337 -16.17 7.47 -18.09
CA THR A 337 -17.33 8.37 -18.13
C THR A 337 -17.84 8.52 -19.55
N ARG A 338 -19.13 8.27 -19.77
CA ARG A 338 -19.76 8.53 -21.08
C ARG A 338 -19.90 10.03 -21.28
N LEU A 339 -19.46 10.53 -22.42
CA LEU A 339 -19.62 11.93 -22.79
C LEU A 339 -20.86 12.13 -23.66
N ASP A 340 -21.52 13.29 -23.50
CA ASP A 340 -22.51 13.75 -24.46
C ASP A 340 -21.84 14.30 -25.74
N GLY A 341 -22.64 14.51 -26.80
CA GLY A 341 -22.11 14.93 -28.10
C GLY A 341 -21.39 16.29 -28.08
N VAL A 342 -21.77 17.19 -27.17
CA VAL A 342 -21.21 18.55 -27.06
C VAL A 342 -19.86 18.52 -26.33
N SER A 343 -19.78 17.80 -25.21
CA SER A 343 -18.56 17.61 -24.43
C SER A 343 -17.54 16.81 -25.23
N ALA A 344 -17.98 15.76 -25.92
CA ALA A 344 -17.10 14.97 -26.78
C ALA A 344 -16.48 15.82 -27.90
N ALA A 345 -17.24 16.71 -28.54
CA ALA A 345 -16.73 17.60 -29.58
C ALA A 345 -15.69 18.62 -29.04
N LYS A 346 -15.87 19.07 -27.80
CA LYS A 346 -14.94 19.99 -27.12
C LYS A 346 -13.62 19.31 -26.77
N PHE A 347 -13.66 18.03 -26.40
CA PHE A 347 -12.50 17.28 -25.93
C PHE A 347 -11.75 16.53 -27.03
N ALA A 348 -12.40 16.17 -28.15
CA ALA A 348 -11.80 15.39 -29.24
C ALA A 348 -10.55 16.03 -29.90
N LYS A 349 -10.30 17.33 -29.72
CA LYS A 349 -9.13 18.02 -30.28
C LYS A 349 -7.88 17.95 -29.40
N ASN A 350 -8.04 17.69 -28.11
CA ASN A 350 -6.98 17.84 -27.11
C ASN A 350 -6.56 16.50 -26.47
N PHE A 351 -7.19 15.39 -26.85
CA PHE A 351 -6.96 14.08 -26.23
C PHE A 351 -6.75 12.99 -27.25
N LYS A 352 -6.05 11.94 -26.83
CA LYS A 352 -5.77 10.77 -27.65
C LYS A 352 -7.03 9.95 -27.87
N THR A 353 -7.41 9.77 -29.13
CA THR A 353 -8.57 8.97 -29.53
C THR A 353 -8.18 7.54 -29.87
N THR A 354 -8.93 6.58 -29.37
CA THR A 354 -8.78 5.14 -29.68
C THR A 354 -10.13 4.54 -30.06
N ASP A 355 -10.16 3.71 -31.10
CA ASP A 355 -11.35 2.95 -31.50
C ASP A 355 -11.41 1.63 -30.72
N VAL A 356 -12.58 1.29 -30.19
CA VAL A 356 -12.83 0.06 -29.43
C VAL A 356 -14.19 -0.56 -29.80
N ASN A 357 -14.34 -1.86 -29.56
CA ASN A 357 -15.62 -2.57 -29.72
C ASN A 357 -16.34 -2.76 -28.37
N GLN A 358 -17.60 -3.21 -28.38
CA GLN A 358 -18.38 -3.37 -27.14
C GLN A 358 -17.83 -4.47 -26.21
N ALA A 359 -17.21 -5.52 -26.76
CA ALA A 359 -16.60 -6.58 -25.96
C ALA A 359 -15.37 -6.04 -25.20
N GLU A 360 -14.56 -5.20 -25.82
CA GLU A 360 -13.46 -4.48 -25.17
C GLU A 360 -13.98 -3.51 -24.12
N MET A 361 -15.06 -2.77 -24.42
CA MET A 361 -15.75 -1.92 -23.43
C MET A 361 -16.22 -2.69 -22.19
N SER A 362 -16.61 -3.96 -22.36
CA SER A 362 -17.08 -4.80 -21.25
C SER A 362 -15.96 -5.21 -20.29
N SER A 363 -14.70 -5.23 -20.73
CA SER A 363 -13.53 -5.52 -19.89
C SER A 363 -13.25 -4.40 -18.87
N PHE A 364 -13.76 -3.20 -19.13
CA PHE A 364 -13.66 -2.07 -18.22
C PHE A 364 -14.71 -2.11 -17.10
N LYS A 365 -15.65 -3.07 -17.05
CA LYS A 365 -16.77 -3.13 -16.07
C LYS A 365 -16.40 -2.96 -14.58
N ASN A 366 -15.14 -3.20 -14.23
CA ASN A 366 -14.63 -3.15 -12.86
C ASN A 366 -13.92 -1.83 -12.49
N ILE A 367 -13.77 -0.86 -13.41
CA ILE A 367 -13.13 0.46 -13.14
C ILE A 367 -14.14 1.56 -12.77
N GLY A 368 -15.31 1.21 -12.22
CA GLY A 368 -16.34 2.20 -11.84
C GLY A 368 -16.97 2.94 -13.04
N PHE A 369 -18.26 2.74 -13.28
CA PHE A 369 -18.97 3.45 -14.36
C PHE A 369 -19.74 4.61 -13.77
N ARG A 370 -19.52 5.82 -14.28
CA ARG A 370 -20.52 6.88 -14.18
C ARG A 370 -21.15 7.07 -15.55
N THR A 371 -22.38 6.63 -15.68
CA THR A 371 -23.27 7.10 -16.74
C THR A 371 -23.94 8.36 -16.21
N VAL A 372 -23.51 9.53 -16.68
CA VAL A 372 -24.22 10.78 -16.39
C VAL A 372 -25.28 10.95 -17.48
N GLY A 373 -26.52 10.59 -17.17
CA GLY A 373 -27.70 10.76 -18.03
C GLY A 373 -28.57 9.51 -18.14
N GLU A 374 -29.83 9.61 -17.68
CA GLU A 374 -30.87 8.61 -17.97
C GLU A 374 -31.21 8.62 -19.46
N PHE A 375 -31.34 7.45 -20.08
CA PHE A 375 -32.19 7.33 -21.27
C PHE A 375 -32.98 6.03 -21.25
N LYS A 376 -34.31 6.22 -21.34
CA LYS A 376 -35.31 5.20 -21.63
C LYS A 376 -35.06 4.58 -23.01
N TYR A 377 -35.44 3.31 -23.13
CA TYR A 377 -35.33 2.46 -24.32
C TYR A 377 -35.85 3.10 -25.61
#